data_AF-A0A4V6E8M5-F1
#
_entry.id   AF-A0A4V6E8M5-F1
#
_cell.length_a   1.000
_cell.length_b   1.000
_cell.length_c   1.000
_cell.angle_alpha   90.00
_cell.angle_beta   90.00
_cell.angle_gamma   90.00
#
_symmetry.space_group_name_H-M   'P 1'
#
loop_
_entity.id
_entity.type
_entity.pdbx_description
1 polymer ?
#
loop_
_entity_poly.entity_id
_entity_poly.type
_entity_poly.pdbx_seq_one_letter_code
_entity_poly.pdbx_strand_id
1 'polypeptide(L)'
;MPYQPPTPPAGLPAELVDTLNEASPEQLRDVAHYAEGLAEHKEREARLEEESAEKNIEERPDDLPDDVPSKATITIKEINDNRYYYWQWREGEKVTSKYKGPVNPDE
;
A
#
# COMPACT_ATOMS: atom_id res chain seq x y z
N MET A 1 -12.81 47.37 -1.38
CA MET A 1 -13.34 46.10 -1.94
C MET A 1 -13.79 45.26 -0.77
N PRO A 2 -15.04 44.78 -0.70
CA PRO A 2 -15.42 43.82 0.34
C PRO A 2 -14.65 42.52 0.08
N TYR A 3 -13.87 42.07 1.05
CA TYR A 3 -13.23 40.76 1.00
C TYR A 3 -14.29 39.72 1.33
N GLN A 4 -14.73 38.97 0.31
CA GLN A 4 -15.64 37.86 0.53
C GLN A 4 -14.86 36.67 1.07
N PRO A 5 -15.37 35.96 2.09
CA PRO A 5 -14.73 34.75 2.58
C PRO A 5 -14.66 33.67 1.49
N PRO A 6 -13.67 32.78 1.57
CA PRO A 6 -13.55 31.65 0.64
C PRO A 6 -14.75 30.71 0.77
N THR A 7 -15.07 30.01 -0.31
CA THR A 7 -16.12 28.97 -0.30
C THR A 7 -15.55 27.67 0.28
N PRO A 8 -16.24 27.03 1.24
CA PRO A 8 -15.76 25.78 1.82
C PRO A 8 -15.83 24.63 0.81
N PRO A 9 -14.86 23.70 0.83
CA PRO A 9 -14.85 22.54 -0.07
C PRO A 9 -15.99 21.55 0.25
N ALA A 10 -16.61 21.01 -0.80
CA ALA A 10 -17.81 20.16 -0.69
C ALA A 10 -17.61 18.81 0.01
N GLY A 11 -16.36 18.35 0.15
CA GLY A 11 -16.03 17.07 0.79
C GLY A 11 -15.74 17.16 2.28
N LEU A 12 -15.72 18.36 2.88
CA LEU A 12 -15.42 18.51 4.31
C LEU A 12 -16.71 18.55 5.14
N PRO A 13 -16.73 17.88 6.32
CA PRO A 13 -17.88 17.93 7.21
C PRO A 13 -18.07 19.35 7.75
N ALA A 14 -19.33 19.73 7.99
CA ALA A 14 -19.68 21.08 8.43
C ALA A 14 -19.00 21.47 9.75
N GLU A 15 -18.85 20.53 10.69
CA GLU A 15 -18.14 20.76 11.95
C GLU A 15 -16.66 21.14 11.74
N LEU A 16 -15.98 20.47 10.81
CA LEU A 16 -14.58 20.81 10.48
C LEU A 16 -14.50 22.20 9.83
N VAL A 17 -15.44 22.52 8.93
CA VAL A 17 -15.49 23.85 8.31
C VAL A 17 -15.72 24.95 9.35
N ASP A 18 -16.61 24.71 10.32
CA ASP A 18 -16.89 25.64 11.41
C ASP A 18 -15.64 25.88 12.28
N THR A 19 -14.97 24.80 12.71
CA THR A 19 -13.72 24.92 13.46
C THR A 19 -12.60 25.66 12.71
N LEU A 20 -12.51 25.52 11.38
CA LEU A 20 -11.56 26.27 10.56
C LEU A 20 -11.94 27.76 10.44
N ASN A 21 -13.22 28.09 10.40
CA ASN A 21 -13.67 29.49 10.37
C ASN A 21 -13.40 30.23 11.68
N GLU A 22 -13.40 29.52 12.83
CA GLU A 22 -13.09 30.09 14.13
C GLU A 22 -11.57 30.16 14.43
N ALA A 23 -10.75 29.47 13.64
CA ALA A 23 -9.31 29.39 13.84
C ALA A 23 -8.58 30.68 13.46
N SER A 24 -7.46 30.94 14.15
CA SER A 24 -6.59 32.07 13.84
C SER A 24 -5.85 31.85 12.51
N PRO A 25 -5.44 32.92 11.79
CA PRO A 25 -4.69 32.79 10.53
C PRO A 25 -3.41 31.95 10.63
N GLU A 26 -2.74 31.97 11.77
CA GLU A 26 -1.56 31.14 12.04
C GLU A 26 -1.92 29.66 12.14
N GLN A 27 -2.97 29.33 12.90
CA GLN A 27 -3.47 27.96 13.03
C GLN A 27 -3.93 27.40 11.68
N LEU A 28 -4.56 28.21 10.83
CA LEU A 28 -4.94 27.81 9.47
C LEU A 28 -3.72 27.46 8.60
N ARG A 29 -2.60 28.16 8.76
CA ARG A 29 -1.35 27.86 8.05
C ARG A 29 -0.71 26.57 8.56
N ASP A 30 -0.71 26.35 9.86
CA ASP A 30 -0.21 25.10 10.46
C ASP A 30 -1.03 23.90 10.00
N VAL A 31 -2.36 24.01 10.00
CA VAL A 31 -3.27 22.97 9.50
C VAL A 31 -3.00 22.68 8.03
N ALA A 32 -2.81 23.69 7.19
CA ALA A 32 -2.51 23.51 5.78
C ALA A 32 -1.19 22.74 5.57
N HIS A 33 -0.11 23.14 6.27
CA HIS A 33 1.18 22.47 6.19
C HIS A 33 1.11 21.01 6.67
N TYR A 34 0.42 20.76 7.78
CA TYR A 34 0.22 19.40 8.29
C TYR A 34 -0.61 18.54 7.34
N ALA A 35 -1.71 19.08 6.79
CA ALA A 35 -2.58 18.36 5.87
C ALA A 35 -1.85 17.97 4.57
N GLU A 36 -0.97 18.84 4.04
CA GLU A 36 -0.12 18.53 2.89
C GLU A 36 0.85 17.39 3.19
N GLY A 37 1.59 17.46 4.30
CA GLY A 37 2.49 16.38 4.72
C GLY A 37 1.77 15.06 4.99
N LEU A 38 0.55 15.11 5.53
CA LEU A 38 -0.28 13.93 5.75
C LEU A 38 -0.77 13.30 4.43
N ALA A 39 -1.11 14.13 3.43
CA ALA A 39 -1.48 13.64 2.10
C ALA A 39 -0.29 12.92 1.43
N GLU A 40 0.88 13.55 1.42
CA GLU A 40 2.10 12.93 0.88
C GLU A 40 2.44 11.60 1.58
N HIS A 41 2.31 11.55 2.91
CA HIS A 41 2.55 10.33 3.66
C HIS A 41 1.60 9.22 3.23
N LYS A 42 0.29 9.50 3.16
CA LYS A 42 -0.73 8.52 2.76
C LYS A 42 -0.58 8.08 1.30
N GLU A 43 -0.19 8.97 0.40
CA GLU A 43 0.10 8.62 -1.00
C GLU A 43 1.32 7.71 -1.11
N ARG A 44 2.36 7.95 -0.30
CA ARG A 44 3.54 7.07 -0.23
C ARG A 44 3.21 5.73 0.38
N GLU A 45 2.43 5.69 1.46
CA GLU A 45 1.96 4.46 2.08
C GLU A 45 1.12 3.64 1.11
N ALA A 46 0.16 4.26 0.40
CA ALA A 46 -0.64 3.56 -0.60
C ALA A 46 0.21 2.98 -1.73
N ARG A 47 1.24 3.70 -2.19
CA ARG A 47 2.20 3.17 -3.17
C ARG A 47 3.03 2.02 -2.62
N LEU A 48 3.44 2.09 -1.36
CA LEU A 48 4.20 1.02 -0.70
C LEU A 48 3.32 -0.19 -0.40
N GLU A 49 2.04 -0.02 -0.11
CA GLU A 49 1.05 -1.09 0.08
C GLU A 49 0.76 -1.80 -1.25
N GLU A 50 0.62 -1.04 -2.35
CA GLU A 50 0.56 -1.61 -3.71
C GLU A 50 1.85 -2.37 -4.05
N GLU A 51 3.02 -1.75 -3.82
CA GLU A 51 4.32 -2.39 -4.08
C GLU A 51 4.57 -3.61 -3.17
N SER A 52 4.09 -3.63 -1.92
CA SER A 52 4.25 -4.77 -1.00
C SER A 52 3.22 -5.88 -1.21
N ALA A 53 2.05 -5.58 -1.77
CA ALA A 53 1.15 -6.59 -2.34
C ALA A 53 1.79 -7.26 -3.57
N GLU A 54 2.50 -6.49 -4.41
CA GLU A 54 3.29 -7.02 -5.53
C GLU A 54 4.58 -7.72 -5.09
N LYS A 55 5.11 -7.35 -3.91
CA LYS A 55 6.40 -7.80 -3.35
C LYS A 55 6.21 -8.59 -2.04
N ASN A 56 5.13 -9.35 -1.93
CA ASN A 56 5.01 -10.45 -0.94
C ASN A 56 5.89 -11.64 -1.39
N ILE A 57 7.18 -11.33 -1.55
CA ILE A 57 8.26 -12.26 -1.83
C ILE A 57 8.80 -12.64 -0.47
N GLU A 58 8.26 -13.71 0.10
CA GLU A 58 8.83 -14.27 1.31
C GLU A 58 10.25 -14.76 1.05
N GLU A 59 11.10 -14.40 2.00
CA GLU A 59 12.51 -14.75 2.13
C GLU A 59 12.73 -16.23 1.83
N ARG A 60 13.72 -16.49 0.96
CA ARG A 60 14.24 -17.80 0.54
C ARG A 60 14.08 -18.87 1.63
N PRO A 61 13.12 -19.79 1.51
CA PRO A 61 13.07 -20.94 2.41
C PRO A 61 14.23 -21.87 2.14
N ASP A 62 14.76 -22.43 3.23
CA ASP A 62 15.78 -23.48 3.22
C ASP A 62 15.23 -24.83 2.66
N ASP A 63 13.91 -24.94 2.45
CA ASP A 63 13.21 -26.13 1.96
C ASP A 63 12.94 -26.07 0.43
N LEU A 64 14.01 -25.95 -0.35
CA LEU A 64 13.94 -26.00 -1.82
C LEU A 64 13.91 -27.47 -2.28
N PRO A 65 12.85 -27.96 -2.95
CA PRO A 65 12.86 -29.29 -3.54
C PRO A 65 13.84 -29.36 -4.73
N ASP A 66 14.39 -30.55 -5.02
CA ASP A 66 15.45 -30.78 -6.03
C ASP A 66 15.10 -30.28 -7.44
N ASP A 67 13.80 -30.25 -7.76
CA ASP A 67 13.25 -29.80 -9.05
C ASP A 67 13.08 -28.26 -9.16
N VAL A 68 13.43 -27.51 -8.11
CA VAL A 68 13.36 -26.04 -8.07
C VAL A 68 14.79 -25.49 -7.95
N PRO A 69 15.23 -24.61 -8.87
CA PRO A 69 16.58 -24.07 -8.80
C PRO A 69 16.74 -23.19 -7.56
N SER A 70 17.95 -23.15 -7.00
CA SER A 70 18.26 -22.38 -5.78
C SER A 70 18.07 -20.87 -5.90
N LYS A 71 17.83 -20.35 -7.11
CA LYS A 71 17.49 -18.95 -7.40
C LYS A 71 15.98 -18.70 -7.52
N ALA A 72 15.14 -19.69 -7.23
CA ALA A 72 13.71 -19.51 -7.22
C ALA A 72 13.27 -18.62 -6.06
N THR A 73 12.22 -17.85 -6.30
CA THR A 73 11.62 -16.90 -5.37
C THR A 73 10.21 -17.38 -5.05
N ILE A 74 9.74 -17.19 -3.81
CA ILE A 74 8.34 -17.47 -3.50
C ILE A 74 7.46 -16.30 -3.90
N THR A 75 6.33 -16.60 -4.50
CA THR A 75 5.25 -15.66 -4.81
C THR A 75 3.95 -16.20 -4.24
N ILE A 76 3.18 -15.34 -3.60
CA ILE A 76 1.82 -15.67 -3.16
C ILE A 76 0.85 -15.46 -4.34
N LYS A 77 0.03 -16.46 -4.64
CA LYS A 77 -1.09 -16.35 -5.58
C LYS A 77 -2.39 -16.45 -4.80
N GLU A 78 -3.27 -15.49 -4.99
CA GLU A 78 -4.62 -15.51 -4.43
C GLU A 78 -5.61 -16.01 -5.49
N ILE A 79 -6.39 -17.04 -5.14
CA ILE A 79 -7.39 -17.65 -6.01
C ILE A 79 -8.61 -18.01 -5.14
N ASN A 80 -9.79 -17.47 -5.47
CA ASN A 80 -11.03 -17.70 -4.72
C ASN A 80 -10.92 -17.38 -3.22
N ASP A 81 -10.28 -16.26 -2.83
CA ASP A 81 -10.08 -15.87 -1.42
C ASP A 81 -9.09 -16.79 -0.64
N ASN A 82 -8.49 -17.77 -1.32
CA ASN A 82 -7.44 -18.62 -0.77
C ASN A 82 -6.06 -18.18 -1.28
N ARG A 83 -5.10 -18.06 -0.36
CA ARG A 83 -3.71 -17.70 -0.66
C ARG A 83 -2.84 -18.96 -0.78
N TYR A 84 -2.00 -19.01 -1.80
CA TYR A 84 -1.13 -20.16 -2.08
C TYR A 84 0.30 -19.71 -2.37
N TYR A 85 1.27 -20.42 -1.80
CA TYR A 85 2.69 -20.20 -2.11
C TYR A 85 3.08 -20.92 -3.41
N TYR A 86 3.76 -20.19 -4.29
CA TYR A 86 4.36 -20.71 -5.51
C TYR A 86 5.84 -20.37 -5.55
N TRP A 87 6.67 -21.33 -5.90
CA TRP A 87 8.04 -21.09 -6.35
C TRP A 87 8.02 -20.55 -7.77
N GLN A 88 8.76 -19.49 -8.04
CA GLN A 88 8.89 -18.89 -9.37
C GLN A 88 10.36 -18.66 -9.70
N TRP A 89 10.76 -19.06 -10.91
CA TRP A 89 12.11 -18.83 -11.41
C TRP A 89 12.11 -18.63 -12.92
N ARG A 90 13.23 -18.13 -13.45
CA ARG A 90 13.43 -18.01 -14.90
C ARG A 90 14.30 -19.13 -15.41
N GLU A 91 13.83 -19.79 -16.45
CA GLU A 91 14.59 -20.72 -17.27
C GLU A 91 14.77 -20.10 -18.66
N GLY A 92 15.91 -19.43 -18.85
CA GLY A 92 16.15 -18.60 -20.04
C GLY A 92 15.18 -17.42 -20.10
N GLU A 93 14.36 -17.39 -21.15
CA GLU A 93 13.34 -16.34 -21.39
C GLU A 93 11.96 -16.69 -20.83
N LYS A 94 11.77 -17.92 -20.32
CA LYS A 94 10.48 -18.39 -19.80
C LYS A 94 10.44 -18.28 -18.28
N VAL A 95 9.32 -17.79 -17.76
CA VAL A 95 9.01 -17.81 -16.33
C VAL A 95 8.31 -19.12 -16.01
N THR A 96 8.91 -19.92 -15.13
CA THR A 96 8.36 -21.18 -14.63
C THR A 96 7.84 -20.98 -13.21
N SER A 97 6.78 -21.69 -12.85
CA SER A 97 6.25 -21.69 -11.50
C SER A 97 5.86 -23.08 -11.03
N LYS A 98 6.05 -23.36 -9.73
CA LYS A 98 5.70 -24.62 -9.08
C LYS A 98 4.95 -24.38 -7.78
N TYR A 99 3.87 -25.11 -7.57
CA TYR A 99 3.09 -25.05 -6.35
C TYR A 99 3.91 -25.54 -5.15
N LYS A 100 3.96 -24.74 -4.06
CA LYS A 100 4.62 -25.08 -2.79
C LYS A 100 3.61 -25.59 -1.77
N GLY A 101 2.50 -24.88 -1.59
CA GLY A 101 1.51 -25.22 -0.55
C GLY A 101 0.51 -24.09 -0.29
N PRO A 102 -0.54 -24.35 0.51
CA PRO A 102 -1.44 -23.30 0.97
C PRO A 102 -0.70 -22.35 1.93
N VAL A 103 -1.05 -21.07 1.88
CA VAL A 103 -0.65 -20.10 2.90
C VAL A 103 -1.56 -20.33 4.10
N ASN A 104 -0.99 -20.65 5.26
CA ASN A 104 -1.79 -20.72 6.47
C ASN A 104 -2.26 -19.30 6.83
N PRO A 105 -3.57 -19.08 7.04
CA PRO A 105 -4.11 -17.76 7.40
C PRO A 105 -3.84 -17.36 8.87
N ASP A 106 -3.04 -18.14 9.61
CA ASP A 106 -2.79 -17.98 11.06
C ASP A 106 -1.39 -17.42 11.40
N GLU A 107 -0.69 -16.86 10.41
CA GLU A 107 0.58 -16.11 10.62
C GLU A 107 0.37 -14.60 10.45
#